data_AF-A0A849KJA0-F1
#
_entry.id   AF-A0A849KJA0-F1
#
_cell.length_a   1.000
_cell.length_b   1.000
_cell.length_c   1.000
_cell.angle_alpha   90.00
_cell.angle_beta   90.00
_cell.angle_gamma   90.00
#
_symmetry.space_group_name_H-M   'P 1'
#
loop_
_entity.id
_entity.type
_entity.pdbx_description
1 polymer ?
#
loop_
_entity_poly.entity_id
_entity_poly.type
_entity_poly.pdbx_seq_one_letter_code
_entity_poly.pdbx_strand_id
1 'polypeptide(L)'
;MSHDRQGAGAPIVVDVALAMKQLEENPKMAAMMNELAFGPLAARQLAGRDELIEEMVEALEAMRAEFRAADLPYGSKAYLQSGEALAKARGEA
;
A
#
# COMPACT_ATOMS: atom_id res chain seq x y z
N MET A 1 9.06 -14.59 54.31
CA MET A 1 9.19 -13.30 53.59
C MET A 1 8.70 -13.53 52.18
N SER A 2 7.53 -12.97 51.83
CA SER A 2 6.89 -13.10 50.52
C SER A 2 7.53 -12.06 49.59
N HIS A 3 8.20 -12.51 48.53
CA HIS A 3 8.56 -11.63 47.43
C HIS A 3 7.31 -11.41 46.56
N ASP A 4 6.64 -10.28 46.80
CA ASP A 4 5.58 -9.81 45.93
C ASP A 4 6.15 -9.56 44.53
N ARG A 5 5.60 -10.28 43.56
CA ARG A 5 5.87 -10.14 42.13
C ARG A 5 5.37 -8.78 41.66
N GLN A 6 6.20 -7.76 41.76
CA GLN A 6 5.97 -6.49 41.07
C GLN A 6 6.37 -6.63 39.59
N GLY A 7 5.42 -6.38 38.68
CA GLY A 7 5.75 -5.87 37.34
C GLY A 7 5.28 -6.66 36.11
N ALA A 8 4.39 -7.65 36.22
CA ALA A 8 3.85 -8.31 35.03
C ALA A 8 2.57 -7.62 34.54
N GLY A 9 2.67 -6.80 33.49
CA GLY A 9 1.50 -6.45 32.66
C GLY A 9 1.06 -4.98 32.67
N ALA A 10 1.99 -4.02 32.67
CA ALA A 10 1.61 -2.67 32.21
C ALA A 10 1.16 -2.75 30.73
N PRO A 11 -0.03 -2.27 30.36
CA PRO A 11 -0.50 -2.33 28.98
C PRO A 11 0.44 -1.53 28.09
N ILE A 12 0.93 -2.17 27.02
CA ILE A 12 1.69 -1.48 25.97
C ILE A 12 0.67 -0.66 25.18
N VAL A 13 0.65 0.65 25.44
CA VAL A 13 -0.14 1.58 24.63
C VAL A 13 0.65 1.85 23.35
N VAL A 14 0.22 1.24 22.25
CA VAL A 14 0.80 1.46 20.92
C VAL A 14 0.08 2.63 20.29
N ASP A 15 0.81 3.71 20.03
CA ASP A 15 0.35 4.78 19.14
C ASP A 15 0.42 4.26 17.70
N VAL A 16 -0.76 3.91 17.17
CA VAL A 16 -0.89 3.33 15.83
C VAL A 16 -0.45 4.32 14.75
N ALA A 17 -0.65 5.62 14.94
CA ALA A 17 -0.24 6.63 13.97
C ALA A 17 1.28 6.77 13.93
N LEU A 18 1.93 6.79 15.09
CA LEU A 18 3.39 6.79 15.17
C LEU A 18 3.99 5.51 14.58
N ALA A 19 3.40 4.34 14.87
CA ALA A 19 3.85 3.06 14.33
C ALA A 19 3.72 3.00 12.80
N MET A 20 2.61 3.51 12.24
CA MET A 20 2.41 3.60 10.79
C MET A 20 3.47 4.48 10.15
N LYS A 21 3.72 5.67 10.71
CA LYS A 21 4.75 6.58 10.21
C LYS A 21 6.15 5.96 10.23
N GLN A 22 6.49 5.22 11.30
CA GLN A 22 7.78 4.52 11.40
C GLN A 22 7.93 3.42 10.34
N LEU A 23 6.84 2.73 9.97
CA LEU A 23 6.85 1.71 8.92
C LEU A 23 6.99 2.36 7.52
N GLU A 24 6.32 3.48 7.28
CA GLU A 24 6.44 4.26 6.03
C GLU A 24 7.86 4.80 5.84
N GLU A 25 8.47 5.34 6.90
CA GLU A 25 9.83 5.89 6.86
C GLU A 25 10.93 4.81 6.80
N ASN A 26 10.60 3.54 7.09
CA ASN A 26 11.54 2.42 7.09
C ASN A 26 11.00 1.19 6.33
N PRO A 27 11.13 1.15 5.00
CA PRO A 27 10.59 0.07 4.17
C PRO A 27 11.18 -1.31 4.51
N LYS A 28 12.43 -1.37 5.01
CA LYS A 28 13.04 -2.63 5.46
C LYS A 28 12.35 -3.17 6.72
N MET A 29 11.97 -2.30 7.64
CA MET A 29 11.21 -2.69 8.83
C MET A 29 9.79 -3.13 8.44
N ALA A 30 9.14 -2.44 7.51
CA ALA A 30 7.84 -2.85 6.98
C ALA A 30 7.89 -4.25 6.33
N ALA A 31 8.93 -4.54 5.54
CA ALA A 31 9.12 -5.87 4.95
C ALA A 31 9.28 -6.97 6.01
N MET A 32 10.09 -6.73 7.06
CA MET A 32 10.26 -7.68 8.17
C MET A 32 8.95 -7.89 8.95
N MET A 33 8.17 -6.84 9.17
CA MET A 33 6.86 -6.95 9.83
C MET A 33 5.85 -7.70 8.98
N ASN A 34 5.83 -7.49 7.66
CA ASN A 34 4.98 -8.25 6.74
C ASN A 34 5.34 -9.74 6.73
N GLU A 35 6.63 -10.08 6.76
CA GLU A 35 7.09 -11.46 6.87
C GLU A 35 6.69 -12.10 8.21
N LEU A 36 6.79 -11.36 9.31
CA LEU A 36 6.37 -11.84 10.63
C LEU A 36 4.84 -12.05 10.72
N ALA A 37 4.05 -11.15 10.14
CA ALA A 37 2.59 -11.16 10.24
C ALA A 37 1.93 -12.19 9.31
N PHE A 38 2.46 -12.34 8.08
CA PHE A 38 1.81 -13.11 7.02
C PHE A 38 2.66 -14.29 6.51
N GLY A 39 3.91 -14.41 6.95
CA GLY A 39 4.86 -15.39 6.46
C GLY A 39 5.57 -14.97 5.17
N PRO A 40 6.68 -15.64 4.82
CA PRO A 40 7.58 -15.22 3.74
C PRO A 40 6.95 -15.24 2.34
N LEU A 41 6.02 -16.17 2.09
CA LEU A 41 5.37 -16.28 0.79
C LEU A 41 4.42 -15.09 0.53
N ALA A 42 3.55 -14.79 1.49
CA ALA A 42 2.61 -13.69 1.40
C ALA A 42 3.33 -12.33 1.40
N ALA A 43 4.38 -12.17 2.20
CA ALA A 43 5.19 -10.95 2.23
C ALA A 43 5.85 -10.65 0.87
N ARG A 44 6.37 -11.67 0.17
CA ARG A 44 6.90 -11.50 -1.19
C ARG A 44 5.84 -11.12 -2.21
N GLN A 45 4.65 -11.72 -2.11
CA GLN A 45 3.52 -11.36 -2.98
C GLN A 45 3.08 -9.92 -2.74
N LEU A 46 3.05 -9.47 -1.48
CA LEU A 46 2.74 -8.09 -1.12
C LEU A 46 3.80 -7.12 -1.64
N ALA A 47 5.09 -7.48 -1.57
CA ALA A 47 6.17 -6.66 -2.12
C ALA A 47 6.07 -6.52 -3.65
N GLY A 48 5.84 -7.63 -4.37
CA GLY A 48 5.66 -7.59 -5.83
C GLY A 48 4.34 -6.95 -6.28
N ARG A 49 3.35 -6.83 -5.38
CA ARG A 49 2.08 -6.16 -5.67
C ARG A 49 2.29 -4.68 -5.92
N ASP A 50 3.16 -4.03 -5.16
CA ASP A 50 3.34 -2.58 -5.27
C ASP A 50 4.05 -2.23 -6.59
N GLU A 51 5.07 -3.01 -6.99
CA GLU A 51 5.69 -2.92 -8.33
C GLU A 51 4.66 -3.14 -9.45
N LEU A 52 3.81 -4.17 -9.32
CA LEU A 52 2.76 -4.43 -10.31
C LEU A 52 1.74 -3.28 -10.39
N ILE A 53 1.37 -2.68 -9.25
CA ILE A 53 0.46 -1.53 -9.23
C ILE A 53 1.09 -0.34 -9.95
N GLU A 54 2.38 -0.06 -9.75
CA GLU A 54 3.10 1.00 -10.44
C GLU A 54 3.11 0.76 -11.96
N GLU A 55 3.48 -0.44 -12.42
CA GLU A 55 3.45 -0.79 -13.84
C GLU A 55 2.03 -0.62 -14.45
N MET A 56 0.99 -1.03 -13.72
CA MET A 56 -0.40 -0.87 -14.19
C MET A 56 -0.83 0.60 -14.25
N VAL A 57 -0.38 1.44 -13.31
CA VAL A 57 -0.64 2.89 -13.32
C VAL A 57 0.01 3.52 -14.56
N GLU A 58 1.29 3.23 -14.83
CA GLU A 58 1.99 3.74 -16.01
C GLU A 58 1.29 3.32 -17.32
N ALA A 59 0.87 2.05 -17.41
CA ALA A 59 0.15 1.55 -18.58
C ALA A 59 -1.19 2.27 -18.80
N LEU A 60 -1.94 2.54 -17.72
CA LEU A 60 -3.21 3.29 -17.80
C LEU A 60 -2.99 4.76 -18.21
N GLU A 61 -1.92 5.39 -17.72
CA GLU A 61 -1.55 6.74 -18.12
C GLU A 61 -1.15 6.82 -19.59
N ALA A 62 -0.33 5.88 -20.06
CA ALA A 62 0.06 5.75 -21.45
C ALA A 62 -1.15 5.56 -22.36
N MET A 63 -2.05 4.63 -22.02
CA MET A 63 -3.30 4.41 -22.74
C MET A 63 -4.13 5.71 -22.85
N ARG A 64 -4.28 6.45 -21.74
CA ARG A 64 -5.02 7.73 -21.76
C ARG A 64 -4.30 8.82 -22.57
N ALA A 65 -2.97 8.81 -22.61
CA ALA A 65 -2.19 9.70 -23.45
C ALA A 65 -2.41 9.40 -24.94
N GLU A 66 -2.43 8.12 -25.33
CA GLU A 66 -2.75 7.70 -26.70
C GLU A 66 -4.18 8.09 -27.10
N PHE A 67 -5.16 7.91 -26.20
CA PHE A 67 -6.53 8.37 -26.44
C PHE A 67 -6.59 9.88 -26.73
N ARG A 68 -5.82 10.69 -25.99
CA ARG A 68 -5.71 12.13 -26.22
C ARG A 68 -5.03 12.44 -27.55
N ALA A 69 -3.93 11.75 -27.86
CA ALA A 69 -3.17 11.96 -29.09
C ALA A 69 -3.97 11.59 -30.36
N ALA A 70 -4.81 10.56 -30.26
CA ALA A 70 -5.65 10.09 -31.35
C ALA A 70 -7.04 10.76 -31.40
N ASP A 71 -7.29 11.77 -30.55
CA ASP A 71 -8.59 12.47 -30.40
C ASP A 71 -9.78 11.50 -30.26
N LEU A 72 -9.57 10.43 -29.50
CA LEU A 72 -10.59 9.40 -29.27
C LEU A 72 -11.60 9.85 -28.22
N PRO A 73 -12.85 9.31 -28.24
CA PRO A 73 -13.89 9.72 -27.31
C PRO A 73 -13.52 9.50 -25.83
N TYR A 74 -13.36 10.61 -25.09
CA TYR A 74 -13.13 10.60 -23.63
C TYR A 74 -14.33 10.08 -22.83
N GLY A 75 -15.53 10.06 -23.43
CA GLY A 75 -16.73 9.46 -22.84
C GLY A 75 -16.78 7.93 -22.95
N SER A 76 -15.79 7.29 -23.57
CA SER A 76 -15.75 5.83 -23.66
C SER A 76 -15.60 5.21 -22.28
N LYS A 77 -16.27 4.07 -22.07
CA LYS A 77 -16.23 3.32 -20.80
C LYS A 77 -14.79 3.02 -20.35
N ALA A 78 -13.91 2.65 -21.29
CA ALA A 78 -12.51 2.37 -21.00
C ALA A 78 -11.76 3.61 -20.48
N TYR A 79 -12.00 4.78 -21.08
CA TYR A 79 -11.38 6.02 -20.63
C TYR A 79 -11.90 6.44 -19.24
N LEU A 80 -13.20 6.33 -18.97
CA LEU A 80 -13.74 6.65 -17.64
C LEU A 80 -13.20 5.70 -16.56
N GLN A 81 -13.24 4.39 -16.81
CA GLN A 81 -12.76 3.38 -15.86
C GLN A 81 -11.25 3.49 -15.59
N SER A 82 -10.44 3.83 -16.59
CA SER A 82 -9.01 4.10 -16.36
C SER A 82 -8.80 5.31 -15.44
N GLY A 83 -9.67 6.31 -15.49
CA GLY A 83 -9.58 7.50 -14.65
C GLY A 83 -9.93 7.19 -13.20
N GLU A 84 -10.99 6.41 -12.99
CA GLU A 84 -11.38 5.92 -11.67
C GLU A 84 -10.28 5.03 -11.06
N ALA A 85 -9.69 4.15 -11.86
CA ALA A 85 -8.59 3.28 -11.42
C ALA A 85 -7.35 4.10 -11.00
N LEU A 86 -6.98 5.13 -11.77
CA LEU A 86 -5.87 6.02 -11.45
C LEU A 86 -6.15 6.85 -10.19
N ALA A 87 -7.35 7.41 -10.05
CA ALA A 87 -7.75 8.17 -8.85
C ALA A 87 -7.67 7.29 -7.60
N LYS A 88 -8.14 6.04 -7.69
CA LYS A 88 -8.05 5.07 -6.60
C LYS A 88 -6.61 4.70 -6.24
N ALA A 89 -5.75 4.49 -7.24
CA ALA A 89 -4.34 4.17 -7.01
C ALA A 89 -3.57 5.32 -6.32
N ARG A 90 -3.98 6.57 -6.56
CA ARG A 90 -3.39 7.77 -5.96
C ARG A 90 -4.01 8.17 -4.61
N GLY A 91 -5.05 7.47 -4.17
CA GLY A 91 -5.78 7.84 -2.95
C GLY A 91 -6.63 9.10 -3.08
N GLU A 92 -7.03 9.46 -4.30
CA GLU A 92 -7.84 10.65 -4.63
C GLU A 92 -9.36 10.36 -4.63
N ALA A 93 -9.77 9.10 -4.41
CA ALA A 93 -11.14 8.60 -4.54
C ALA A 93 -11.70 7.98 -3.25
#